data_AF-A0A1G9MW33-F1
#
_entry.id   AF-A0A1G9MW33-F1
#
_cell.length_a   1.000
_cell.length_b   1.000
_cell.length_c   1.000
_cell.angle_alpha   90.00
_cell.angle_beta   90.00
_cell.angle_gamma   90.00
#
_symmetry.space_group_name_H-M   'P 1'
#
loop_
_entity.id
_entity.type
_entity.pdbx_description
1 polymer ?
#
loop_
_entity_poly.entity_id
_entity_poly.type
_entity_poly.pdbx_seq_one_letter_code
_entity_poly.pdbx_strand_id
1 'polypeptide(L)'
;MSTTHDIPDYSAWARDDLITETTRLALEVGEAENRGWDKRAVLCREKYHQAMAALIALSTPFDRFAARRAEATREGHLIEAARLRRERLGVNGEVPA
;
A
#
# COMPACT_ATOMS: atom_id res chain seq x y z
N MET A 1 0.49 -9.28 20.12
CA MET A 1 1.81 -8.99 19.53
C MET A 1 1.66 -9.07 18.02
N SER A 2 1.64 -7.94 17.32
CA SER A 2 1.58 -7.94 15.84
C SER A 2 2.93 -8.41 15.33
N THR A 3 2.97 -9.58 14.69
CA THR A 3 4.24 -10.08 14.14
C THR A 3 4.67 -9.16 13.00
N THR A 4 5.99 -9.02 12.82
CA THR A 4 6.65 -8.15 11.83
C THR A 4 6.33 -8.52 10.36
N HIS A 5 5.36 -9.41 10.14
CA HIS A 5 4.97 -9.99 8.85
C HIS A 5 3.51 -9.69 8.48
N ASP A 6 2.71 -9.20 9.42
CA ASP A 6 1.31 -8.90 9.16
C ASP A 6 1.14 -7.49 8.60
N ILE A 7 0.25 -7.37 7.62
CA ILE A 7 -0.25 -6.09 7.13
C ILE A 7 -1.43 -5.70 8.02
N PRO A 8 -1.40 -4.52 8.67
CA PRO A 8 -2.54 -4.04 9.43
C PRO A 8 -3.79 -3.93 8.56
N ASP A 9 -4.95 -4.18 9.16
CA ASP A 9 -6.21 -3.81 8.53
C ASP A 9 -6.40 -2.29 8.58
N TYR A 10 -5.96 -1.62 7.51
CA TYR A 10 -6.05 -0.17 7.36
C TYR A 10 -7.47 0.34 7.11
N SER A 11 -8.44 -0.54 6.81
CA SER A 11 -9.81 -0.12 6.52
C SER A 11 -10.53 0.46 7.74
N ALA A 12 -10.06 0.12 8.94
CA ALA A 12 -10.59 0.58 10.21
C ALA A 12 -9.89 1.84 10.78
N TRP A 13 -8.86 2.35 10.10
CA TRP A 13 -8.03 3.45 10.61
C TRP A 13 -8.65 4.82 10.31
N ALA A 14 -8.39 5.80 11.18
CA ALA A 14 -8.79 7.17 10.92
C ALA A 14 -7.93 7.81 9.81
N ARG A 15 -8.44 8.88 9.21
CA ARG A 15 -7.76 9.60 8.12
C ARG A 15 -6.36 10.07 8.51
N ASP A 16 -6.23 10.69 9.68
CA ASP A 16 -4.97 11.27 10.13
C ASP A 16 -3.93 10.19 10.46
N ASP A 17 -4.37 9.03 10.96
CA ASP A 17 -3.52 7.86 11.19
C ASP A 17 -2.99 7.33 9.86
N LEU A 18 -3.84 7.24 8.82
CA LEU A 18 -3.44 6.80 7.49
C LEU A 18 -2.47 7.78 6.81
N ILE A 19 -2.66 9.10 6.98
CA ILE A 19 -1.72 10.12 6.48
C ILE A 19 -0.35 9.97 7.17
N THR A 20 -0.35 9.80 8.49
CA THR A 20 0.87 9.60 9.27
C THR A 20 1.59 8.32 8.85
N GLU A 21 0.84 7.23 8.72
CA GLU A 21 1.37 5.91 8.36
C GLU A 21 1.93 5.86 6.94
N THR A 22 1.21 6.42 5.96
CA THR A 22 1.70 6.49 4.57
C THR A 22 2.99 7.31 4.47
N THR A 23 3.10 8.41 5.22
CA THR A 23 4.32 9.22 5.30
C THR A 23 5.47 8.42 5.94
N ARG A 24 5.21 7.78 7.08
CA ARG A 24 6.20 6.93 7.78
C ARG A 24 6.72 5.82 6.87
N LEU A 25 5.81 5.11 6.18
CA LEU A 25 6.17 4.01 5.28
C LEU A 25 6.99 4.49 4.08
N ALA A 26 6.66 5.64 3.49
CA ALA A 26 7.44 6.21 2.40
C ALA A 26 8.89 6.52 2.82
N LEU A 27 9.09 7.06 4.03
CA LEU A 27 10.41 7.28 4.61
C LEU A 27 11.16 5.96 4.88
N GLU A 28 10.47 4.96 5.43
CA GLU A 28 11.06 3.63 5.68
C GLU A 28 11.48 2.90 4.40
N VAL A 29 10.76 3.10 3.29
CA VAL A 29 11.18 2.58 1.98
C VAL A 29 12.51 3.19 1.59
N GLY A 30 12.63 4.52 1.61
CA GLY A 30 13.88 5.20 1.26
C GLY A 30 15.05 4.80 2.17
N GLU A 31 14.80 4.66 3.47
CA GLU A 31 15.82 4.17 4.41
C GLU A 31 16.22 2.71 4.11
N ALA A 32 15.26 1.83 3.86
CA ALA A 32 15.54 0.43 3.56
C ALA A 32 16.35 0.29 2.25
N GLU A 33 16.01 1.05 1.22
CA GLU A 33 16.75 1.05 -0.05
C GLU A 33 18.19 1.55 0.12
N ASN A 34 18.37 2.66 0.85
CA ASN A 34 19.72 3.20 1.13
C ASN A 34 20.60 2.21 1.91
N ARG A 35 20.00 1.31 2.68
CA ARG A 35 20.70 0.26 3.45
C ARG A 35 20.79 -1.09 2.73
N GLY A 36 20.26 -1.21 1.51
CA GLY A 36 20.23 -2.48 0.75
C GLY A 36 19.32 -3.55 1.36
N TRP A 37 18.26 -3.14 2.08
CA TRP A 37 17.32 -4.02 2.74
C TRP A 37 16.10 -4.32 1.86
N ASP A 38 16.31 -4.94 0.71
CA ASP A 38 15.31 -5.11 -0.35
C ASP A 38 13.99 -5.71 0.15
N LYS A 39 14.04 -6.79 0.93
CA LYS A 39 12.83 -7.44 1.49
C LYS A 39 12.02 -6.50 2.38
N ARG A 40 12.70 -5.63 3.13
CA ARG A 40 12.05 -4.62 3.98
C ARG A 40 11.43 -3.53 3.11
N ALA A 41 12.15 -3.05 2.10
CA ALA A 41 11.64 -2.06 1.17
C ALA A 41 10.36 -2.55 0.47
N VAL A 42 10.34 -3.80 -0.03
CA VAL A 42 9.15 -4.39 -0.65
C VAL A 42 7.97 -4.49 0.32
N LEU A 43 8.21 -4.95 1.56
CA LEU A 43 7.15 -5.00 2.59
C LEU A 43 6.60 -3.61 2.92
N CYS A 44 7.46 -2.61 3.09
CA CYS A 44 7.03 -1.23 3.39
C CYS A 44 6.27 -0.62 2.21
N ARG A 45 6.66 -0.91 0.96
CA ARG A 45 5.89 -0.51 -0.24
C ARG A 45 4.53 -1.18 -0.28
N GLU A 46 4.44 -2.49 -0.01
CA GLU A 46 3.16 -3.21 0.03
C GLU A 46 2.20 -2.55 1.04
N LYS A 47 2.70 -2.27 2.24
CA LYS A 47 1.94 -1.57 3.29
C LYS A 47 1.54 -0.16 2.86
N TYR A 48 2.42 0.58 2.20
CA TYR A 48 2.16 1.94 1.73
C TYR A 48 0.98 1.97 0.76
N HIS A 49 0.98 1.07 -0.23
CA HIS A 49 -0.10 1.01 -1.20
C HIS A 49 -1.44 0.60 -0.57
N GLN A 50 -1.45 -0.33 0.39
CA GLN A 50 -2.66 -0.69 1.13
C GLN A 50 -3.21 0.50 1.96
N ALA A 51 -2.34 1.22 2.67
CA ALA A 51 -2.74 2.39 3.45
C ALA A 51 -3.24 3.54 2.57
N MET A 52 -2.60 3.79 1.43
CA MET A 52 -3.06 4.77 0.44
C MET A 52 -4.44 4.43 -0.13
N ALA A 53 -4.70 3.15 -0.44
CA ALA A 53 -6.01 2.71 -0.91
C ALA A 53 -7.11 2.97 0.15
N ALA A 54 -6.81 2.70 1.43
CA ALA A 54 -7.71 3.02 2.53
C ALA A 54 -7.95 4.54 2.67
N LEU A 55 -6.89 5.35 2.56
CA LEU A 55 -6.99 6.82 2.63
C LEU A 55 -7.85 7.40 1.51
N ILE A 56 -7.72 6.87 0.29
CA ILE A 56 -8.53 7.29 -0.86
C ILE A 56 -10.01 6.90 -0.62
N ALA A 57 -10.28 5.74 -0.03
CA ALA A 57 -11.66 5.32 0.28
C ALA A 57 -12.37 6.26 1.28
N LEU A 58 -11.63 6.95 2.15
CA LEU A 58 -12.16 7.96 3.07
C LEU A 58 -12.37 9.34 2.41
N SER A 59 -11.96 9.51 1.16
CA SER A 59 -12.08 10.81 0.48
C SER A 59 -13.49 11.02 -0.04
N THR A 60 -14.09 12.16 0.29
CA THR A 60 -15.40 12.56 -0.23
C THR A 60 -15.23 13.22 -1.61
N PRO A 61 -15.68 12.60 -2.71
CA PRO A 61 -15.61 13.21 -4.03
C PRO A 61 -16.64 14.33 -4.17
N PHE A 62 -16.25 15.42 -4.83
CA PHE A 62 -17.14 16.57 -5.06
C PHE A 62 -18.07 16.38 -6.28
N ASP A 63 -17.71 15.49 -7.21
CA ASP A 63 -18.54 15.14 -8.37
C ASP A 63 -18.34 13.68 -8.81
N ARG A 64 -19.15 13.23 -9.78
CA ARG A 64 -19.11 11.85 -10.30
C ARG A 64 -17.80 11.49 -11.01
N PHE A 65 -17.12 12.45 -11.63
CA PHE A 65 -15.85 12.22 -12.31
C PHE A 65 -14.71 12.10 -11.29
N ALA A 66 -14.74 12.91 -10.23
CA ALA A 66 -13.86 12.80 -9.07
C ALA A 66 -14.04 11.45 -8.38
N ALA A 67 -15.27 10.99 -8.19
CA ALA A 67 -15.55 9.66 -7.64
C ALA A 67 -14.93 8.54 -8.50
N ARG A 68 -15.09 8.61 -9.83
CA ARG A 68 -14.48 7.64 -10.77
C ARG A 68 -12.95 7.66 -10.73
N ARG A 69 -12.34 8.85 -10.71
CA ARG A 69 -10.88 8.97 -10.60
C ARG A 69 -10.37 8.43 -9.27
N ALA A 70 -11.04 8.74 -8.16
CA ALA A 70 -10.69 8.22 -6.85
C ALA A 70 -10.74 6.69 -6.82
N GLU A 71 -11.80 6.07 -7.35
CA GLU A 71 -11.88 4.60 -7.40
C GLU A 71 -10.79 3.99 -8.30
N ALA A 72 -10.54 4.56 -9.48
CA ALA A 72 -9.46 4.09 -10.35
C ALA A 72 -8.07 4.21 -9.70
N THR A 73 -7.82 5.31 -8.98
CA THR A 73 -6.56 5.48 -8.22
C THR A 73 -6.47 4.46 -7.08
N ARG A 74 -7.57 4.23 -6.35
CA ARG A 74 -7.65 3.21 -5.29
C ARG A 74 -7.33 1.82 -5.83
N GLU A 75 -7.94 1.44 -6.94
CA GLU A 75 -7.72 0.16 -7.61
C GLU A 75 -6.24 0.01 -8.03
N GLY A 76 -5.64 1.05 -8.60
CA GLY A 76 -4.21 1.05 -8.94
C GLY A 76 -3.31 0.75 -7.74
N HIS A 77 -3.58 1.34 -6.57
CA HIS A 77 -2.86 1.01 -5.35
C HIS A 77 -3.06 -0.45 -4.92
N LEU A 78 -4.28 -0.99 -5.02
CA LEU A 78 -4.55 -2.38 -4.65
C LEU A 78 -3.83 -3.37 -5.58
N ILE A 79 -3.79 -3.11 -6.88
CA ILE A 79 -3.06 -3.90 -7.87
C ILE A 79 -1.56 -3.92 -7.54
N GLU A 80 -0.99 -2.75 -7.25
CA GLU A 80 0.42 -2.64 -6.93
C GLU A 80 0.78 -3.33 -5.60
N ALA A 81 -0.07 -3.20 -4.58
CA ALA A 81 0.08 -3.95 -3.33
C ALA A 81 0.04 -5.47 -3.58
N ALA A 82 -0.86 -5.96 -4.43
CA ALA A 82 -0.92 -7.37 -4.79
C ALA A 82 0.33 -7.84 -5.55
N ARG A 83 0.88 -7.00 -6.43
CA ARG A 83 2.15 -7.26 -7.14
C ARG A 83 3.31 -7.39 -6.15
N LEU A 84 3.45 -6.43 -5.23
CA LEU A 84 4.49 -6.42 -4.19
C LEU A 84 4.35 -7.60 -3.22
N ARG A 85 3.11 -8.00 -2.90
CA ARG A 85 2.84 -9.22 -2.12
C ARG A 85 3.38 -10.46 -2.81
N ARG A 86 3.09 -10.64 -4.11
CA ARG A 86 3.60 -11.78 -4.89
C ARG A 86 5.12 -11.78 -4.94
N GLU A 87 5.73 -10.63 -5.17
CA GLU A 87 7.19 -10.45 -5.15
C GLU A 87 7.79 -10.86 -3.80
N ARG A 88 7.24 -10.34 -2.69
CA ARG A 88 7.69 -10.67 -1.33
C ARG A 88 7.54 -12.15 -0.99
N LEU A 89 6.45 -12.77 -1.42
CA LEU A 89 6.18 -14.20 -1.19
C LEU A 89 6.91 -15.12 -2.19
N GLY A 90 7.60 -14.57 -3.19
CA GLY A 90 8.29 -15.36 -4.22
C GLY A 90 7.34 -16.10 -5.16
N VAL A 91 6.08 -15.69 -5.28
CA VAL A 91 5.04 -16.34 -6.12
C VAL A 91 5.02 -15.77 -7.53
N ASN A 92 6.15 -15.23 -8.01
CA ASN A 92 6.33 -14.87 -9.41
C ASN A 92 6.56 -16.16 -10.25
N GLY A 93 5.57 -17.06 -10.23
CA GLY A 93 5.42 -18.15 -11.19
C GLY A 93 4.56 -17.66 -12.36
N GLU A 94 4.95 -18.05 -13.58
CA GLU A 94 4.37 -17.69 -14.87
C GLU A 94 2.84 -17.54 -14.84
N VAL A 95 2.35 -16.38 -15.29
CA VAL A 95 0.95 -16.24 -15.72
C VAL A 95 0.82 -17.06 -17.00
N PRO A 96 0.03 -18.15 -17.05
CA PRO A 96 -0.21 -18.86 -18.30
C PRO A 96 -0.93 -17.90 -19.26
N ALA A 97 -0.44 -17.87 -20.50
CA ALA A 97 -1.03 -17.14 -21.61
C ALA A 97 -2.45 -17.62 -21.94
#